data_AF-A0A176VFG8-F1
#
_entry.id   AF-A0A176VFG8-F1
#
_cell.length_a   1.000
_cell.length_b   1.000
_cell.length_c   1.000
_cell.angle_alpha   90.00
_cell.angle_beta   90.00
_cell.angle_gamma   90.00
#
_symmetry.space_group_name_H-M   'P 1'
#
loop_
_entity.id
_entity.type
_entity.pdbx_description
1 polymer ?
#
loop_
_entity_poly.entity_id
_entity_poly.type
_entity_poly.pdbx_seq_one_letter_code
_entity_poly.pdbx_strand_id
1 'polypeptide(L)'
;MGLELFWVPQKLHGKSSAEAQECPDPKGTADGRSSGLSNTVSDTAAISLAGSVAAAPSFSTSCVSRSHGSLSAGSKVVPRRGLRTFSGLKAERCGGVSGAGAFRGGESFETLAASIDAAKPAKNVEETVRPGQARASSYKVAVLGAAGGIGQPLSLLIKMSPLVSTLNLYDIANVKGVMADLSHCNTPAQVAGFTGPTELAACLKDVDLVIIPAGVPRKPGMTRDDLFNINANIVKTLIEAVADNAPNAIINIISNPVNSTVPIAAEVLKAKGVYDPKKLFGVTTLDVVRANTFVAQKKNLRLIDVDVPVIGGHAGITILPLLSKTRPSAEFTPEEIEELTVRIQNAGTEVVEAKAGAGSATLSMAYAAARFAESCMRALDGDPDVFECTFVQSELTDLPFFASRVKLGKKGVEAFITDDLEGLTEYEQKGVDALMAELKGSIEKGVNFANKQVAPA
;
A
#
# COMPACT_ATOMS: atom_id res chain seq x y z
N MET A 1 -36.94 -12.37 21.92
CA MET A 1 -37.67 -11.94 20.71
C MET A 1 -36.63 -11.54 19.69
N GLY A 2 -36.49 -12.28 18.60
CA GLY A 2 -35.61 -11.91 17.50
C GLY A 2 -36.38 -11.12 16.44
N LEU A 3 -35.67 -10.32 15.65
CA LEU A 3 -36.15 -9.75 14.40
C LEU A 3 -35.06 -9.97 13.35
N GLU A 4 -35.43 -10.64 12.26
CA GLU A 4 -34.51 -11.10 11.23
C GLU A 4 -34.19 -10.00 10.22
N LEU A 5 -32.95 -10.00 9.74
CA LEU A 5 -32.52 -9.22 8.58
C LEU A 5 -32.99 -9.91 7.30
N PHE A 6 -34.05 -9.38 6.67
CA PHE A 6 -34.45 -9.80 5.32
C PHE A 6 -33.65 -9.04 4.26
N TRP A 7 -32.74 -9.74 3.59
CA TRP A 7 -32.13 -9.30 2.34
C TRP A 7 -32.98 -9.81 1.17
N VAL A 8 -33.57 -8.89 0.40
CA VAL A 8 -34.43 -9.23 -0.75
C VAL A 8 -33.64 -9.03 -2.06
N PRO A 9 -33.39 -10.08 -2.85
CA PRO A 9 -32.79 -9.92 -4.18
C PRO A 9 -33.86 -9.51 -5.21
N GLN A 10 -33.70 -8.33 -5.81
CA GLN A 10 -34.55 -7.91 -6.94
C GLN A 10 -34.25 -8.79 -8.17
N LYS A 11 -35.27 -9.51 -8.65
CA LYS A 11 -35.27 -10.08 -10.01
C LYS A 11 -35.56 -8.97 -11.02
N LEU A 12 -34.70 -8.80 -12.01
CA LEU A 12 -35.02 -8.04 -13.22
C LEU A 12 -35.75 -8.96 -14.21
N HIS A 13 -36.95 -8.56 -14.62
CA HIS A 13 -37.62 -9.10 -15.79
C HIS A 13 -37.32 -8.22 -17.00
N GLY A 14 -36.71 -8.80 -18.04
CA GLY A 14 -36.56 -8.22 -19.38
C GLY A 14 -37.03 -9.25 -20.40
N LYS A 15 -37.91 -8.85 -21.32
CA LYS A 15 -38.64 -9.78 -22.20
C LYS A 15 -37.82 -10.23 -23.41
N SER A 16 -38.14 -11.45 -23.86
CA SER A 16 -37.82 -11.99 -25.17
C SER A 16 -38.40 -11.11 -26.30
N SER A 17 -37.58 -10.87 -27.33
CA SER A 17 -38.00 -10.70 -28.72
C SER A 17 -36.91 -11.29 -29.60
N ALA A 18 -37.24 -12.30 -30.40
CA ALA A 18 -36.34 -12.86 -31.41
C ALA A 18 -36.85 -12.45 -32.79
N GLU A 19 -36.04 -11.68 -33.52
CA GLU A 19 -36.22 -11.46 -34.95
C GLU A 19 -34.92 -11.86 -35.64
N ALA A 20 -35.03 -12.75 -36.63
CA ALA A 20 -33.93 -13.16 -37.48
C ALA A 20 -33.78 -12.17 -38.62
N GLN A 21 -32.55 -11.75 -38.92
CA GLN A 21 -32.27 -10.97 -40.11
C GLN A 21 -30.94 -11.41 -40.73
N GLU A 22 -30.98 -11.68 -42.02
CA GLU A 22 -29.88 -12.24 -42.82
C GLU A 22 -28.73 -11.24 -42.96
N CYS A 23 -27.52 -11.75 -43.21
CA CYS A 23 -26.38 -10.95 -43.69
C CYS A 23 -25.75 -11.60 -44.93
N PRO A 24 -25.24 -10.80 -45.89
CA PRO A 24 -25.05 -11.25 -47.27
C PRO A 24 -23.64 -11.75 -47.62
N ASP A 25 -23.55 -12.48 -48.74
CA ASP A 25 -22.30 -12.87 -49.40
C ASP A 25 -21.49 -11.67 -49.94
N PRO A 26 -20.14 -11.73 -49.88
CA PRO A 26 -19.26 -10.93 -50.72
C PRO A 26 -18.80 -11.71 -51.99
N LYS A 27 -18.79 -11.04 -53.15
CA LYS A 27 -18.33 -11.58 -54.45
C LYS A 27 -16.88 -11.18 -54.80
N GLY A 28 -16.10 -12.13 -55.35
CA GLY A 28 -14.87 -11.91 -56.14
C GLY A 28 -13.62 -11.51 -55.33
N THR A 29 -12.36 -11.73 -55.74
CA THR A 29 -11.73 -12.33 -56.96
C THR A 29 -10.21 -12.44 -56.67
N ALA A 30 -9.33 -13.23 -57.32
CA ALA A 30 -9.36 -14.19 -58.44
C ALA A 30 -8.13 -15.15 -58.36
N ASP A 31 -7.96 -16.02 -59.37
CA ASP A 31 -6.72 -16.68 -59.85
C ASP A 31 -5.84 -17.59 -58.93
N GLY A 32 -5.43 -18.76 -59.47
CA GLY A 32 -4.36 -19.58 -58.84
C GLY A 32 -4.30 -21.06 -59.24
N ARG A 33 -3.66 -21.38 -60.38
CA ARG A 33 -3.51 -22.71 -61.01
C ARG A 33 -3.02 -23.91 -60.15
N SER A 34 -3.50 -25.10 -60.56
CA SER A 34 -2.78 -26.38 -60.84
C SER A 34 -2.44 -27.43 -59.76
N SER A 35 -2.73 -28.70 -60.14
CA SER A 35 -2.21 -30.01 -59.65
C SER A 35 -2.42 -30.39 -58.17
N GLY A 36 -2.70 -31.64 -57.79
CA GLY A 36 -2.91 -32.89 -58.54
C GLY A 36 -2.64 -34.12 -57.63
N LEU A 37 -3.20 -35.30 -57.94
CA LEU A 37 -2.97 -36.60 -57.26
C LEU A 37 -3.44 -36.68 -55.79
N SER A 38 -3.86 -37.80 -55.17
CA SER A 38 -4.47 -39.10 -55.51
C SER A 38 -4.43 -39.96 -54.24
N ASN A 39 -5.40 -40.87 -54.06
CA ASN A 39 -5.36 -42.07 -53.18
C ASN A 39 -5.56 -41.95 -51.65
N THR A 40 -6.75 -42.36 -51.23
CA THR A 40 -7.05 -43.39 -50.22
C THR A 40 -5.91 -44.06 -49.43
N VAL A 41 -6.13 -44.29 -48.12
CA VAL A 41 -6.30 -45.62 -47.47
C VAL A 41 -6.87 -45.43 -46.04
N SER A 42 -7.32 -46.53 -45.42
CA SER A 42 -8.27 -46.65 -44.31
C SER A 42 -7.70 -46.68 -42.87
N ASP A 43 -8.66 -46.72 -41.92
CA ASP A 43 -8.62 -47.34 -40.57
C ASP A 43 -8.09 -46.48 -39.40
N THR A 44 -8.60 -46.56 -38.15
CA THR A 44 -9.57 -47.51 -37.52
C THR A 44 -10.29 -46.90 -36.30
N ALA A 45 -11.38 -47.57 -35.87
CA ALA A 45 -11.87 -47.74 -34.49
C ALA A 45 -12.39 -46.54 -33.65
N ALA A 46 -13.69 -46.60 -33.33
CA ALA A 46 -14.34 -45.84 -32.26
C ALA A 46 -14.20 -46.53 -30.88
N ILE A 47 -14.25 -45.75 -29.79
CA ILE A 47 -14.32 -46.26 -28.41
C ILE A 47 -15.62 -45.77 -27.74
N SER A 48 -16.27 -46.68 -27.01
CA SER A 48 -17.61 -46.49 -26.41
C SER A 48 -17.57 -45.78 -25.05
N LEU A 49 -18.65 -45.05 -24.73
CA LEU A 49 -18.87 -44.46 -23.40
C LEU A 49 -19.47 -45.47 -22.42
N ALA A 50 -18.88 -45.57 -21.22
CA ALA A 50 -19.56 -46.03 -20.01
C ALA A 50 -18.86 -45.42 -18.77
N GLY A 51 -19.57 -44.56 -18.02
CA GLY A 51 -19.09 -43.95 -16.78
C GLY A 51 -20.07 -44.21 -15.64
N SER A 52 -19.67 -45.02 -14.66
CA SER A 52 -20.52 -45.38 -13.52
C SER A 52 -20.63 -44.29 -12.47
N VAL A 53 -21.80 -44.23 -11.83
CA VAL A 53 -22.12 -43.36 -10.69
C VAL A 53 -21.56 -43.95 -9.40
N ALA A 54 -20.93 -43.14 -8.54
CA ALA A 54 -20.50 -43.53 -7.21
C ALA A 54 -21.11 -42.60 -6.15
N ALA A 55 -21.73 -43.18 -5.12
CA ALA A 55 -22.40 -42.47 -4.03
C ALA A 55 -21.57 -42.44 -2.75
N ALA A 56 -21.70 -41.38 -1.96
CA ALA A 56 -21.05 -41.22 -0.66
C ALA A 56 -21.94 -41.74 0.50
N PRO A 57 -21.37 -42.34 1.56
CA PRO A 57 -22.11 -42.71 2.77
C PRO A 57 -22.01 -41.62 3.84
N SER A 58 -23.16 -41.09 4.25
CA SER A 58 -23.33 -40.32 5.48
C SER A 58 -23.58 -41.28 6.65
N PHE A 59 -22.93 -41.09 7.80
CA PHE A 59 -23.30 -41.79 9.04
C PHE A 59 -23.76 -40.81 10.12
N SER A 60 -25.01 -40.96 10.53
CA SER A 60 -25.63 -40.24 11.64
C SER A 60 -25.40 -40.97 12.96
N THR A 61 -25.36 -40.20 14.06
CA THR A 61 -25.18 -40.72 15.41
C THR A 61 -26.54 -40.98 16.07
N SER A 62 -26.71 -42.14 16.70
CA SER A 62 -27.82 -42.41 17.62
C SER A 62 -27.29 -42.79 19.01
N CYS A 63 -27.96 -42.29 20.04
CA CYS A 63 -27.60 -42.51 21.45
C CYS A 63 -28.23 -43.81 21.98
N VAL A 64 -27.72 -44.34 23.11
CA VAL A 64 -28.47 -44.48 24.40
C VAL A 64 -27.74 -45.39 25.42
N SER A 65 -27.47 -44.82 26.60
CA SER A 65 -27.29 -45.41 27.94
C SER A 65 -26.37 -46.62 28.20
N ARG A 66 -25.56 -46.51 29.27
CA ARG A 66 -25.84 -47.24 30.54
C ARG A 66 -25.10 -46.61 31.73
N SER A 67 -25.66 -46.79 32.92
CA SER A 67 -25.22 -46.22 34.20
C SER A 67 -24.60 -47.28 35.12
N HIS A 68 -23.61 -46.89 35.93
CA HIS A 68 -23.51 -47.13 37.39
C HIS A 68 -22.09 -46.92 37.92
N GLY A 69 -21.95 -46.62 39.22
CA GLY A 69 -20.73 -46.85 39.99
C GLY A 69 -20.03 -45.60 40.54
N SER A 70 -20.36 -45.23 41.77
CA SER A 70 -19.60 -44.23 42.55
C SER A 70 -18.38 -44.89 43.21
N LEU A 71 -17.24 -44.19 43.32
CA LEU A 71 -16.40 -44.17 44.51
C LEU A 71 -15.39 -43.00 44.48
N SER A 72 -14.70 -42.78 45.60
CA SER A 72 -14.33 -41.44 46.10
C SER A 72 -12.88 -40.97 45.87
N ALA A 73 -12.73 -39.63 45.86
CA ALA A 73 -11.62 -38.84 46.38
C ALA A 73 -10.19 -39.04 45.81
N GLY A 74 -9.67 -37.99 45.16
CA GLY A 74 -8.27 -37.93 44.71
C GLY A 74 -7.91 -36.56 44.12
N SER A 75 -7.78 -35.53 44.96
CA SER A 75 -7.50 -34.16 44.52
C SER A 75 -6.13 -34.00 43.86
N LYS A 76 -6.09 -33.75 42.55
CA LYS A 76 -4.97 -33.09 41.86
C LYS A 76 -5.49 -32.01 40.91
N VAL A 77 -5.43 -30.76 41.35
CA VAL A 77 -5.78 -29.59 40.54
C VAL A 77 -4.65 -29.35 39.53
N VAL A 78 -4.94 -29.52 38.24
CA VAL A 78 -4.08 -29.05 37.14
C VAL A 78 -4.51 -27.62 36.80
N PRO A 79 -3.61 -26.62 36.88
CA PRO A 79 -3.98 -25.25 36.56
C PRO A 79 -4.19 -25.08 35.05
N ARG A 80 -5.41 -24.71 34.65
CA ARG A 80 -5.70 -24.22 33.29
C ARG A 80 -4.80 -23.01 33.00
N ARG A 81 -3.90 -23.12 32.01
CA ARG A 81 -3.28 -21.92 31.41
C ARG A 81 -4.36 -21.18 30.63
N GLY A 82 -4.91 -20.12 31.23
CA GLY A 82 -5.78 -19.17 30.54
C GLY A 82 -5.03 -18.50 29.39
N LEU A 83 -5.75 -18.16 28.32
CA LEU A 83 -5.23 -17.35 27.23
C LEU A 83 -4.71 -16.03 27.81
N ARG A 84 -3.47 -15.66 27.48
CA ARG A 84 -2.98 -14.30 27.72
C ARG A 84 -3.52 -13.42 26.61
N THR A 85 -4.29 -12.40 26.99
CA THR A 85 -4.73 -11.34 26.11
C THR A 85 -3.53 -10.62 25.52
N PHE A 86 -3.57 -10.38 24.21
CA PHE A 86 -2.55 -9.63 23.50
C PHE A 86 -2.79 -8.14 23.73
N SER A 87 -1.88 -7.48 24.44
CA SER A 87 -1.86 -6.02 24.60
C SER A 87 -0.50 -5.49 24.17
N GLY A 88 -0.46 -4.90 22.98
CA GLY A 88 0.66 -4.06 22.56
C GLY A 88 0.69 -2.75 23.35
N LEU A 89 1.80 -2.01 23.21
CA LEU A 89 2.19 -0.83 23.98
C LEU A 89 2.78 -1.16 25.37
N LYS A 90 4.07 -0.84 25.55
CA LYS A 90 4.76 -0.86 26.84
C LYS A 90 4.14 0.21 27.74
N ALA A 91 3.55 -0.20 28.87
CA ALA A 91 3.31 0.70 29.98
C ALA A 91 4.54 0.70 30.91
N GLU A 92 5.15 1.85 31.14
CA GLU A 92 6.18 2.00 32.16
C GLU A 92 5.58 1.82 33.55
N ARG A 93 6.33 1.20 34.46
CA ARG A 93 5.91 1.06 35.87
C ARG A 93 6.08 2.40 36.58
N CYS A 94 4.98 2.98 37.04
CA CYS A 94 5.00 3.91 38.17
C CYS A 94 4.35 3.27 39.41
N GLY A 95 4.81 3.68 40.59
CA GLY A 95 4.49 3.00 41.87
C GLY A 95 3.02 3.08 42.24
N GLY A 96 2.52 2.02 42.90
CA GLY A 96 1.12 1.94 43.31
C GLY A 96 0.82 2.76 44.58
N VAL A 97 -0.38 3.34 44.62
CA VAL A 97 -1.10 3.66 45.86
C VAL A 97 -2.52 3.12 45.71
N SER A 98 -2.99 2.41 46.73
CA SER A 98 -4.33 1.81 46.78
C SER A 98 -5.38 2.83 47.23
N GLY A 99 -6.51 2.92 46.54
CA GLY A 99 -7.68 3.68 46.97
C GLY A 99 -8.94 3.29 46.20
N ALA A 100 -9.87 2.60 46.85
CA ALA A 100 -11.20 2.31 46.31
C ALA A 100 -12.19 3.40 46.77
N GLY A 101 -13.14 3.81 45.92
CA GLY A 101 -14.15 4.79 46.35
C GLY A 101 -15.11 5.31 45.27
N ALA A 102 -16.28 4.68 45.22
CA ALA A 102 -17.61 5.24 44.91
C ALA A 102 -17.78 6.43 43.93
N PHE A 103 -18.61 6.17 42.91
CA PHE A 103 -19.20 7.14 41.98
C PHE A 103 -20.51 7.72 42.56
N ARG A 104 -20.58 9.01 42.93
CA ARG A 104 -21.83 9.83 42.93
C ARG A 104 -21.64 11.31 43.32
N GLY A 105 -21.94 12.20 42.37
CA GLY A 105 -22.79 13.40 42.47
C GLY A 105 -22.57 14.51 43.52
N GLY A 106 -22.49 15.75 43.03
CA GLY A 106 -23.16 16.91 43.65
C GLY A 106 -22.28 18.09 44.10
N GLU A 107 -22.45 19.23 43.40
CA GLU A 107 -22.20 20.61 43.88
C GLU A 107 -20.71 20.98 44.16
N SER A 108 -20.22 22.23 44.04
CA SER A 108 -20.84 23.54 43.79
C SER A 108 -19.94 24.42 42.89
N PHE A 109 -20.55 25.37 42.18
CA PHE A 109 -19.84 26.51 41.55
C PHE A 109 -19.47 27.55 42.63
N GLU A 110 -18.24 27.54 43.16
CA GLU A 110 -17.58 28.71 43.81
C GLU A 110 -16.17 28.33 44.30
N THR A 111 -15.13 28.69 43.53
CA THR A 111 -13.70 28.72 43.97
C THR A 111 -12.74 29.24 42.88
N LEU A 112 -13.21 29.45 41.65
CA LEU A 112 -12.35 29.80 40.48
C LEU A 112 -12.09 31.32 40.31
N ALA A 113 -12.00 32.09 41.40
CA ALA A 113 -11.96 33.56 41.35
C ALA A 113 -10.87 34.19 42.25
N ALA A 114 -9.76 33.48 42.50
CA ALA A 114 -8.67 33.97 43.35
C ALA A 114 -7.27 33.57 42.83
N SER A 115 -6.94 33.90 41.57
CA SER A 115 -5.57 33.84 41.01
C SER A 115 -5.45 34.68 39.72
N ILE A 116 -5.88 35.94 39.77
CA ILE A 116 -5.57 36.94 38.74
C ILE A 116 -4.98 38.16 39.45
N ASP A 117 -3.65 38.17 39.62
CA ASP A 117 -2.86 39.39 39.44
C ASP A 117 -1.33 39.12 39.47
N ALA A 118 -0.56 40.10 38.97
CA ALA A 118 0.92 40.15 38.93
C ALA A 118 1.64 39.29 37.86
N ALA A 119 1.37 39.56 36.58
CA ALA A 119 2.28 39.20 35.50
C ALA A 119 3.58 40.07 35.54
N LYS A 120 4.74 39.43 35.60
CA LYS A 120 6.06 40.04 35.31
C LYS A 120 6.62 39.47 34.00
N PRO A 121 7.39 40.25 33.20
CA PRO A 121 7.92 39.75 31.93
C PRO A 121 9.03 38.73 32.17
N ALA A 122 8.75 37.46 31.89
CA ALA A 122 9.75 36.40 31.85
C ALA A 122 10.55 36.48 30.55
N LYS A 123 11.88 36.36 30.66
CA LYS A 123 12.81 36.34 29.52
C LYS A 123 12.66 35.04 28.73
N ASN A 124 13.12 35.04 27.46
CA ASN A 124 13.20 33.85 26.61
C ASN A 124 13.67 32.61 27.37
N VAL A 125 12.80 31.61 27.44
CA VAL A 125 13.12 30.25 27.85
C VAL A 125 12.96 29.38 26.60
N GLU A 126 14.03 28.72 26.18
CA GLU A 126 13.93 27.68 25.14
C GLU A 126 13.00 26.57 25.64
N GLU A 127 11.98 26.25 24.85
CA GLU A 127 10.92 25.34 25.25
C GLU A 127 11.41 23.89 25.26
N THR A 128 11.98 23.49 26.40
CA THR A 128 12.41 22.11 26.67
C THR A 128 11.19 21.19 26.76
N VAL A 129 10.84 20.58 25.62
CA VAL A 129 9.70 19.66 25.48
C VAL A 129 9.82 18.52 26.49
N ARG A 130 8.82 18.38 27.36
CA ARG A 130 8.76 17.30 28.35
C ARG A 130 8.35 15.98 27.69
N PRO A 131 8.97 14.83 28.02
CA PRO A 131 8.48 13.53 27.57
C PRO A 131 7.09 13.26 28.14
N GLY A 132 6.13 12.85 27.30
CA GLY A 132 4.82 12.36 27.74
C GLY A 132 3.62 13.29 27.55
N GLN A 133 3.80 14.53 27.08
CA GLN A 133 2.69 15.29 26.52
C GLN A 133 2.40 14.78 25.09
N ALA A 134 1.14 14.47 24.79
CA ALA A 134 0.71 14.21 23.43
C ALA A 134 0.97 15.47 22.60
N ARG A 135 1.99 15.43 21.72
CA ARG A 135 2.30 16.54 20.81
C ARG A 135 1.06 16.84 19.98
N ALA A 136 0.76 18.12 19.80
CA ALA A 136 -0.37 18.54 18.99
C ALA A 136 -0.20 17.98 17.57
N SER A 137 -1.22 17.27 17.10
CA SER A 137 -1.30 16.82 15.71
C SER A 137 -1.12 18.03 14.79
N SER A 138 -0.08 18.03 13.96
CA SER A 138 0.37 19.20 13.21
C SER A 138 0.08 19.07 11.72
N TYR A 139 0.39 17.92 11.12
CA TYR A 139 0.49 17.78 9.67
C TYR A 139 -0.86 17.64 8.96
N LYS A 140 -1.00 18.36 7.84
CA LYS A 140 -2.10 18.21 6.91
C LYS A 140 -1.71 17.28 5.77
N VAL A 141 -2.45 16.19 5.61
CA VAL A 141 -2.19 15.14 4.62
C VAL A 141 -3.32 15.10 3.60
N ALA A 142 -2.99 15.00 2.30
CA ALA A 142 -3.97 14.76 1.24
C ALA A 142 -3.77 13.36 0.63
N VAL A 143 -4.87 12.61 0.45
CA VAL A 143 -4.86 11.32 -0.26
C VAL A 143 -5.63 11.48 -1.57
N LEU A 144 -4.93 11.41 -2.70
CA LEU A 144 -5.50 11.53 -4.04
C LEU A 144 -5.75 10.13 -4.62
N GLY A 145 -7.02 9.77 -4.82
CA GLY A 145 -7.46 8.39 -5.08
C GLY A 145 -8.03 7.70 -3.82
N ALA A 146 -8.59 8.48 -2.88
CA ALA A 146 -9.03 8.03 -1.56
C ALA A 146 -10.21 7.04 -1.58
N ALA A 147 -11.04 7.02 -2.62
CA ALA A 147 -12.13 6.06 -2.75
C ALA A 147 -11.70 4.73 -3.38
N GLY A 148 -10.48 4.65 -3.92
CA GLY A 148 -9.90 3.44 -4.49
C GLY A 148 -9.56 2.36 -3.45
N GLY A 149 -9.27 1.14 -3.95
CA GLY A 149 -9.01 -0.03 -3.09
C GLY A 149 -7.76 0.05 -2.20
N ILE A 150 -6.78 0.89 -2.56
CA ILE A 150 -5.66 1.27 -1.67
C ILE A 150 -6.06 2.50 -0.84
N GLY A 151 -6.74 3.47 -1.45
CA GLY A 151 -7.10 4.75 -0.86
C GLY A 151 -7.91 4.64 0.44
N GLN A 152 -8.93 3.78 0.48
CA GLN A 152 -9.78 3.64 1.67
C GLN A 152 -9.00 3.10 2.89
N PRO A 153 -8.35 1.91 2.83
CA PRO A 153 -7.56 1.42 3.96
C PRO A 153 -6.34 2.30 4.29
N LEU A 154 -5.75 2.99 3.30
CA LEU A 154 -4.69 3.97 3.56
C LEU A 154 -5.23 5.15 4.37
N SER A 155 -6.38 5.71 3.96
CA SER A 155 -7.02 6.83 4.64
C SER A 155 -7.41 6.49 6.08
N LEU A 156 -7.84 5.24 6.35
CA LEU A 156 -8.05 4.75 7.71
C LEU A 156 -6.76 4.76 8.55
N LEU A 157 -5.65 4.24 8.00
CA LEU A 157 -4.37 4.21 8.73
C LEU A 157 -3.82 5.62 8.98
N ILE A 158 -3.94 6.54 8.01
CA ILE A 158 -3.55 7.94 8.18
C ILE A 158 -4.45 8.64 9.23
N LYS A 159 -5.77 8.39 9.22
CA LYS A 159 -6.71 8.87 10.26
C LYS A 159 -6.39 8.33 11.66
N MET A 160 -5.73 7.18 11.77
CA MET A 160 -5.26 6.62 13.04
C MET A 160 -3.95 7.23 13.56
N SER A 161 -3.19 7.96 12.74
CA SER A 161 -1.91 8.55 13.15
C SER A 161 -2.10 9.76 14.07
N PRO A 162 -1.38 9.87 15.21
CA PRO A 162 -1.44 11.04 16.08
C PRO A 162 -0.74 12.27 15.50
N LEU A 163 0.05 12.12 14.43
CA LEU A 163 0.79 13.22 13.78
C LEU A 163 -0.10 14.08 12.87
N VAL A 164 -1.25 13.55 12.46
CA VAL A 164 -2.13 14.15 11.43
C VAL A 164 -3.17 15.05 12.06
N SER A 165 -3.15 16.35 11.73
CA SER A 165 -4.16 17.33 12.15
C SER A 165 -5.40 17.29 11.27
N THR A 166 -5.18 17.15 9.96
CA THR A 166 -6.20 17.24 8.92
C THR A 166 -5.91 16.22 7.82
N LEU A 167 -6.91 15.42 7.45
CA LEU A 167 -6.87 14.44 6.38
C LEU A 167 -7.84 14.86 5.27
N ASN A 168 -7.29 15.35 4.18
CA ASN A 168 -8.02 15.69 2.97
C ASN A 168 -8.10 14.47 2.04
N LEU A 169 -9.31 14.06 1.69
CA LEU A 169 -9.59 12.92 0.82
C LEU A 169 -10.05 13.43 -0.54
N TYR A 170 -9.43 12.97 -1.62
CA TYR A 170 -9.82 13.32 -2.97
C TYR A 170 -9.99 12.10 -3.86
N ASP A 171 -11.00 12.12 -4.72
CA ASP A 171 -11.24 11.17 -5.79
C ASP A 171 -12.25 11.78 -6.78
N ILE A 172 -12.45 11.13 -7.92
CA ILE A 172 -13.47 11.56 -8.91
C ILE A 172 -14.90 11.18 -8.50
N ALA A 173 -15.07 10.23 -7.57
CA ALA A 173 -16.37 9.75 -7.10
C ALA A 173 -16.30 9.20 -5.67
N ASN A 174 -17.46 9.02 -5.03
CA ASN A 174 -17.69 8.28 -3.78
C ASN A 174 -16.98 8.77 -2.49
N VAL A 175 -16.12 9.80 -2.56
CA VAL A 175 -15.35 10.33 -1.41
C VAL A 175 -16.22 10.73 -0.23
N LYS A 176 -17.40 11.32 -0.47
CA LYS A 176 -18.28 11.82 0.60
C LYS A 176 -18.72 10.69 1.55
N GLY A 177 -18.88 9.46 1.04
CA GLY A 177 -19.15 8.28 1.88
C GLY A 177 -17.94 7.86 2.70
N VAL A 178 -16.75 7.80 2.08
CA VAL A 178 -15.48 7.45 2.76
C VAL A 178 -15.12 8.46 3.84
N MET A 179 -15.32 9.75 3.58
CA MET A 179 -15.15 10.82 4.57
C MET A 179 -16.12 10.67 5.74
N ALA A 180 -17.41 10.42 5.48
CA ALA A 180 -18.39 10.24 6.55
C ALA A 180 -18.06 9.05 7.44
N ASP A 181 -17.66 7.91 6.86
CA ASP A 181 -17.23 6.71 7.59
C ASP A 181 -16.01 7.00 8.50
N LEU A 182 -14.94 7.57 7.92
CA LEU A 182 -13.73 7.93 8.65
C LEU A 182 -13.92 9.05 9.67
N SER A 183 -14.94 9.91 9.52
CA SER A 183 -15.25 10.96 10.49
C SER A 183 -15.72 10.41 11.83
N HIS A 184 -16.27 9.18 11.86
CA HIS A 184 -16.69 8.50 13.08
C HIS A 184 -15.52 7.89 13.87
N CYS A 185 -14.32 7.77 13.29
CA CYS A 185 -13.15 7.28 14.01
C CYS A 185 -12.69 8.31 15.06
N ASN A 186 -12.64 7.90 16.33
CA ASN A 186 -12.44 8.72 17.53
C ASN A 186 -10.97 9.18 17.75
N THR A 187 -10.35 9.71 16.70
CA THR A 187 -8.98 10.26 16.71
C THR A 187 -8.98 11.77 16.39
N PRO A 188 -7.94 12.53 16.78
CA PRO A 188 -7.93 14.00 16.63
C PRO A 188 -8.02 14.53 15.20
N ALA A 189 -7.51 13.78 14.22
CA ALA A 189 -7.42 14.22 12.82
C ALA A 189 -8.80 14.56 12.24
N GLN A 190 -9.00 15.78 11.76
CA GLN A 190 -10.23 16.19 11.07
C GLN A 190 -10.23 15.61 9.64
N VAL A 191 -11.37 15.16 9.13
CA VAL A 191 -11.47 14.57 7.78
C VAL A 191 -12.33 15.46 6.89
N ALA A 192 -11.82 15.81 5.71
CA ALA A 192 -12.54 16.56 4.69
C ALA A 192 -12.54 15.80 3.36
N GLY A 193 -13.66 15.83 2.64
CA GLY A 193 -13.86 15.05 1.41
C GLY A 193 -14.12 15.94 0.20
N PHE A 194 -13.31 15.78 -0.83
CA PHE A 194 -13.30 16.57 -2.06
C PHE A 194 -13.58 15.67 -3.27
N THR A 195 -14.54 16.03 -4.12
CA THR A 195 -15.04 15.19 -5.22
C THR A 195 -14.93 15.91 -6.57
N GLY A 196 -14.16 15.33 -7.47
CA GLY A 196 -14.02 15.79 -8.85
C GLY A 196 -13.16 17.04 -9.04
N PRO A 197 -12.79 17.38 -10.31
CA PRO A 197 -11.68 18.30 -10.60
C PRO A 197 -11.81 19.70 -9.99
N THR A 198 -13.03 20.21 -9.83
CA THR A 198 -13.32 21.53 -9.25
C THR A 198 -12.96 21.64 -7.77
N GLU A 199 -12.94 20.53 -7.03
CA GLU A 199 -12.63 20.50 -5.60
C GLU A 199 -11.14 20.13 -5.33
N LEU A 200 -10.37 19.74 -6.35
CA LEU A 200 -8.96 19.31 -6.23
C LEU A 200 -8.04 20.41 -5.69
N ALA A 201 -8.19 21.66 -6.18
CA ALA A 201 -7.41 22.79 -5.69
C ALA A 201 -7.62 23.04 -4.18
N ALA A 202 -8.88 22.96 -3.73
CA ALA A 202 -9.24 23.10 -2.32
C ALA A 202 -8.72 21.96 -1.44
N CYS A 203 -8.66 20.73 -1.99
CA CYS A 203 -8.03 19.58 -1.33
C CYS A 203 -6.53 19.80 -1.06
N LEU A 204 -5.83 20.47 -1.96
CA LEU A 204 -4.37 20.60 -1.92
C LEU A 204 -3.87 21.81 -1.11
N LYS A 205 -4.72 22.82 -0.88
CA LYS A 205 -4.33 24.03 -0.17
C LYS A 205 -3.70 23.73 1.20
N ASP A 206 -2.53 24.33 1.48
CA ASP A 206 -1.80 24.24 2.77
C ASP A 206 -1.47 22.79 3.22
N VAL A 207 -1.33 21.84 2.28
CA VAL A 207 -0.99 20.44 2.58
C VAL A 207 0.52 20.27 2.74
N ASP A 208 0.95 19.55 3.77
CA ASP A 208 2.36 19.21 4.03
C ASP A 208 2.80 17.93 3.28
N LEU A 209 1.87 16.97 3.13
CA LEU A 209 2.12 15.66 2.54
C LEU A 209 0.97 15.24 1.60
N VAL A 210 1.28 15.03 0.33
CA VAL A 210 0.36 14.50 -0.67
C VAL A 210 0.72 13.03 -0.95
N ILE A 211 -0.25 12.13 -0.83
CA ILE A 211 -0.09 10.70 -1.12
C ILE A 211 -1.00 10.34 -2.31
N ILE A 212 -0.45 9.72 -3.35
CA ILE A 212 -1.15 9.46 -4.60
C ILE A 212 -1.24 7.94 -4.86
N PRO A 213 -2.24 7.24 -4.28
CA PRO A 213 -2.68 5.91 -4.69
C PRO A 213 -3.57 5.90 -5.94
N ALA A 214 -3.97 7.05 -6.47
CA ALA A 214 -4.83 7.15 -7.66
C ALA A 214 -4.25 6.37 -8.86
N GLY A 215 -5.09 5.56 -9.49
CA GLY A 215 -4.74 4.78 -10.67
C GLY A 215 -5.78 3.71 -10.94
N VAL A 216 -5.83 3.24 -12.18
CA VAL A 216 -6.65 2.10 -12.57
C VAL A 216 -5.86 0.82 -12.26
N PRO A 217 -6.43 -0.17 -11.54
CA PRO A 217 -5.79 -1.48 -11.39
C PRO A 217 -5.84 -2.23 -12.72
N ARG A 218 -4.84 -3.08 -12.99
CA ARG A 218 -4.82 -3.93 -14.18
C ARG A 218 -6.09 -4.78 -14.26
N LYS A 219 -6.84 -4.68 -15.35
CA LYS A 219 -8.03 -5.49 -15.64
C LYS A 219 -7.71 -6.59 -16.67
N PRO A 220 -8.44 -7.71 -16.70
CA PRO A 220 -8.38 -8.67 -17.81
C PRO A 220 -8.59 -7.96 -19.16
N GLY A 221 -7.80 -8.33 -20.17
CA GLY A 221 -7.84 -7.72 -21.51
C GLY A 221 -7.05 -6.41 -21.69
N MET A 222 -6.57 -5.77 -20.61
CA MET A 222 -5.77 -4.54 -20.69
C MET A 222 -4.29 -4.83 -20.96
N THR A 223 -3.68 -4.17 -21.94
CA THR A 223 -2.23 -4.29 -22.20
C THR A 223 -1.40 -3.56 -21.14
N ARG A 224 -0.08 -3.81 -21.10
CA ARG A 224 0.84 -3.06 -20.22
C ARG A 224 0.91 -1.58 -20.61
N ASP A 225 0.74 -1.26 -21.89
CA ASP A 225 0.81 0.12 -22.40
C ASP A 225 -0.47 0.91 -22.17
N ASP A 226 -1.65 0.29 -22.27
CA ASP A 226 -2.92 0.93 -21.90
C ASP A 226 -2.91 1.37 -20.43
N LEU A 227 -2.49 0.44 -19.54
CA LEU A 227 -2.37 0.70 -18.12
C LEU A 227 -1.39 1.84 -17.82
N PHE A 228 -0.24 1.84 -18.50
CA PHE A 228 0.73 2.93 -18.42
C PHE A 228 0.10 4.26 -18.87
N ASN A 229 -0.49 4.33 -20.07
CA ASN A 229 -1.04 5.57 -20.62
C ASN A 229 -2.16 6.15 -19.75
N ILE A 230 -3.04 5.30 -19.20
CA ILE A 230 -4.11 5.73 -18.29
C ILE A 230 -3.51 6.33 -17.01
N ASN A 231 -2.62 5.60 -16.32
CA ASN A 231 -2.06 6.05 -15.06
C ASN A 231 -1.07 7.23 -15.22
N ALA A 232 -0.38 7.32 -16.36
CA ALA A 232 0.48 8.43 -16.72
C ALA A 232 -0.31 9.75 -16.85
N ASN A 233 -1.47 9.73 -17.52
CA ASN A 233 -2.36 10.89 -17.58
C ASN A 233 -2.93 11.26 -16.20
N ILE A 234 -3.36 10.27 -15.40
CA ILE A 234 -3.86 10.49 -14.03
C ILE A 234 -2.78 11.18 -13.17
N VAL A 235 -1.56 10.64 -13.16
CA VAL A 235 -0.44 11.23 -12.38
C VAL A 235 -0.09 12.62 -12.89
N LYS A 236 -0.03 12.84 -14.20
CA LYS A 236 0.22 14.17 -14.78
C LYS A 236 -0.79 15.21 -14.26
N THR A 237 -2.08 14.96 -14.42
CA THR A 237 -3.14 15.90 -13.99
C THR A 237 -3.12 16.16 -12.48
N LEU A 238 -2.88 15.14 -11.65
CA LEU A 238 -2.79 15.33 -10.21
C LEU A 238 -1.54 16.12 -9.80
N ILE A 239 -0.40 15.87 -10.46
CA ILE A 239 0.85 16.59 -10.17
C ILE A 239 0.82 18.03 -10.70
N GLU A 240 0.17 18.31 -11.83
CA GLU A 240 -0.12 19.68 -12.28
C GLU A 240 -0.88 20.46 -11.20
N ALA A 241 -1.90 19.86 -10.59
CA ALA A 241 -2.65 20.48 -9.49
C ALA A 241 -1.81 20.62 -8.20
N VAL A 242 -0.95 19.66 -7.87
CA VAL A 242 -0.02 19.75 -6.73
C VAL A 242 0.99 20.89 -6.94
N ALA A 243 1.55 21.02 -8.15
CA ALA A 243 2.46 22.10 -8.51
C ALA A 243 1.80 23.48 -8.33
N ASP A 244 0.53 23.62 -8.73
CA ASP A 244 -0.19 24.89 -8.69
C ASP A 244 -0.71 25.27 -7.28
N ASN A 245 -0.97 24.29 -6.40
CA ASN A 245 -1.68 24.53 -5.13
C ASN A 245 -0.89 24.12 -3.86
N ALA A 246 0.09 23.24 -4.00
CA ALA A 246 0.89 22.68 -2.89
C ALA A 246 2.37 22.42 -3.28
N PRO A 247 3.07 23.37 -3.95
CA PRO A 247 4.43 23.12 -4.47
C PRO A 247 5.48 22.81 -3.40
N ASN A 248 5.19 23.12 -2.14
CA ASN A 248 6.09 22.85 -1.01
C ASN A 248 5.87 21.49 -0.32
N ALA A 249 4.81 20.76 -0.67
CA ALA A 249 4.46 19.49 -0.04
C ALA A 249 5.48 18.39 -0.35
N ILE A 250 5.58 17.41 0.55
CA ILE A 250 6.16 16.09 0.21
C ILE A 250 5.15 15.34 -0.66
N ILE A 251 5.62 14.63 -1.70
CA ILE A 251 4.80 13.94 -2.68
C ILE A 251 5.17 12.45 -2.71
N ASN A 252 4.23 11.60 -2.29
CA ASN A 252 4.38 10.15 -2.22
C ASN A 252 3.58 9.47 -3.35
N ILE A 253 4.26 9.09 -4.43
CA ILE A 253 3.69 8.38 -5.59
C ILE A 253 3.58 6.88 -5.31
N ILE A 254 2.36 6.36 -5.37
CA ILE A 254 2.04 4.91 -5.32
C ILE A 254 1.47 4.44 -6.68
N SER A 255 0.97 5.37 -7.49
CA SER A 255 0.45 5.14 -8.84
C SER A 255 1.43 4.34 -9.70
N ASN A 256 1.02 3.13 -10.09
CA ASN A 256 1.86 2.24 -10.88
C ASN A 256 1.80 2.54 -12.39
N PRO A 257 2.89 2.37 -13.15
CA PRO A 257 4.20 1.85 -12.71
C PRO A 257 5.11 2.95 -12.13
N VAL A 258 5.56 2.77 -10.87
CA VAL A 258 6.35 3.77 -10.12
C VAL A 258 7.64 4.18 -10.86
N ASN A 259 8.31 3.23 -11.51
CA ASN A 259 9.53 3.45 -12.31
C ASN A 259 9.36 4.47 -13.46
N SER A 260 8.12 4.78 -13.87
CA SER A 260 7.82 5.77 -14.91
C SER A 260 6.95 6.93 -14.40
N THR A 261 6.06 6.72 -13.43
CA THR A 261 5.19 7.77 -12.89
C THR A 261 5.95 8.79 -12.04
N VAL A 262 7.02 8.40 -11.36
CA VAL A 262 7.91 9.35 -10.66
C VAL A 262 8.68 10.25 -11.65
N PRO A 263 9.32 9.73 -12.71
CA PRO A 263 9.85 10.56 -13.79
C PRO A 263 8.81 11.50 -14.43
N ILE A 264 7.58 11.03 -14.68
CA ILE A 264 6.48 11.91 -15.16
C ILE A 264 6.22 13.04 -14.18
N ALA A 265 6.08 12.74 -12.89
CA ALA A 265 5.86 13.74 -11.86
C ALA A 265 7.01 14.77 -11.80
N ALA A 266 8.26 14.31 -11.90
CA ALA A 266 9.42 15.18 -11.91
C ALA A 266 9.43 16.14 -13.12
N GLU A 267 9.22 15.64 -14.34
CA GLU A 267 9.18 16.49 -15.54
C GLU A 267 8.01 17.50 -15.52
N VAL A 268 6.84 17.11 -14.99
CA VAL A 268 5.71 18.04 -14.80
C VAL A 268 6.05 19.14 -13.80
N LEU A 269 6.66 18.79 -12.65
CA LEU A 269 7.11 19.77 -11.65
C LEU A 269 8.22 20.70 -12.21
N LYS A 270 9.12 20.19 -13.06
CA LYS A 270 10.15 20.97 -13.75
C LYS A 270 9.53 21.94 -14.74
N ALA A 271 8.58 21.49 -15.57
CA ALA A 271 7.85 22.34 -16.51
C ALA A 271 7.04 23.44 -15.80
N LYS A 272 6.56 23.17 -14.57
CA LYS A 272 5.90 24.15 -13.68
C LYS A 272 6.89 25.04 -12.89
N GLY A 273 8.19 24.79 -12.95
CA GLY A 273 9.23 25.57 -12.26
C GLY A 273 9.31 25.39 -10.74
N VAL A 274 8.69 24.34 -10.18
CA VAL A 274 8.56 24.10 -8.73
C VAL A 274 9.18 22.78 -8.26
N TYR A 275 10.03 22.16 -9.08
CA TYR A 275 10.63 20.86 -8.76
C TYR A 275 11.69 20.94 -7.67
N ASP A 276 11.43 20.26 -6.55
CA ASP A 276 12.40 19.94 -5.51
C ASP A 276 12.65 18.42 -5.50
N PRO A 277 13.83 17.92 -5.94
CA PRO A 277 14.13 16.49 -5.99
C PRO A 277 14.13 15.84 -4.60
N LYS A 278 14.24 16.61 -3.51
CA LYS A 278 14.22 16.09 -2.14
C LYS A 278 12.82 15.73 -1.66
N LYS A 279 11.76 16.19 -2.34
CA LYS A 279 10.36 16.06 -1.89
C LYS A 279 9.50 15.11 -2.72
N LEU A 280 10.00 14.60 -3.84
CA LEU A 280 9.27 13.66 -4.70
C LEU A 280 9.75 12.22 -4.46
N PHE A 281 8.86 11.37 -3.99
CA PHE A 281 9.14 9.99 -3.59
C PHE A 281 8.26 8.98 -4.32
N GLY A 282 8.88 7.96 -4.92
CA GLY A 282 8.21 6.71 -5.26
C GLY A 282 8.20 5.76 -4.06
N VAL A 283 7.00 5.33 -3.66
CA VAL A 283 6.82 4.49 -2.47
C VAL A 283 7.11 3.02 -2.79
N THR A 284 8.35 2.58 -2.58
CA THR A 284 8.79 1.18 -2.75
C THR A 284 8.75 0.37 -1.45
N THR A 285 8.28 0.96 -0.35
CA THR A 285 8.24 0.38 1.00
C THR A 285 7.52 -0.97 1.09
N LEU A 286 6.60 -1.27 0.16
CA LEU A 286 5.95 -2.59 0.13
C LEU A 286 6.94 -3.73 -0.16
N ASP A 287 8.00 -3.47 -0.91
CA ASP A 287 9.00 -4.49 -1.25
C ASP A 287 9.92 -4.75 -0.06
N VAL A 288 10.29 -3.72 0.71
CA VAL A 288 10.95 -3.86 2.01
C VAL A 288 10.08 -4.64 2.99
N VAL A 289 8.78 -4.31 3.09
CA VAL A 289 7.83 -5.04 3.96
C VAL A 289 7.74 -6.52 3.57
N ARG A 290 7.74 -6.84 2.27
CA ARG A 290 7.78 -8.23 1.76
C ARG A 290 9.11 -8.91 2.07
N ALA A 291 10.23 -8.27 1.79
CA ALA A 291 11.57 -8.79 2.03
C ALA A 291 11.75 -9.13 3.51
N ASN A 292 11.43 -8.20 4.42
CA ASN A 292 11.49 -8.42 5.86
C ASN A 292 10.58 -9.59 6.28
N THR A 293 9.37 -9.68 5.71
CA THR A 293 8.43 -10.78 5.99
C THR A 293 8.96 -12.14 5.57
N PHE A 294 9.46 -12.26 4.33
CA PHE A 294 9.91 -13.55 3.78
C PHE A 294 11.24 -13.99 4.38
N VAL A 295 12.18 -13.06 4.61
CA VAL A 295 13.45 -13.34 5.30
C VAL A 295 13.19 -13.77 6.74
N ALA A 296 12.32 -13.08 7.48
CA ALA A 296 11.96 -13.47 8.84
C ALA A 296 11.36 -14.89 8.90
N GLN A 297 10.49 -15.24 7.93
CA GLN A 297 9.92 -16.59 7.81
C GLN A 297 10.99 -17.64 7.47
N LYS A 298 11.84 -17.38 6.47
CA LYS A 298 12.86 -18.33 5.99
C LYS A 298 13.93 -18.61 7.05
N LYS A 299 14.36 -17.57 7.78
CA LYS A 299 15.42 -17.63 8.80
C LYS A 299 14.90 -17.76 10.23
N ASN A 300 13.59 -17.90 10.42
CA ASN A 300 12.93 -17.98 11.74
C ASN A 300 13.35 -16.83 12.70
N LEU A 301 13.50 -15.63 12.14
CA LEU A 301 13.85 -14.42 12.88
C LEU A 301 12.59 -13.71 13.39
N ARG A 302 12.73 -12.87 14.42
CA ARG A 302 11.62 -12.03 14.87
C ARG A 302 11.39 -10.92 13.84
N LEU A 303 10.25 -10.94 13.16
CA LEU A 303 9.89 -10.01 12.08
C LEU A 303 10.16 -8.52 12.40
N ILE A 304 9.92 -8.10 13.65
CA ILE A 304 10.11 -6.70 14.08
C ILE A 304 11.58 -6.26 14.13
N ASP A 305 12.53 -7.19 14.18
CA ASP A 305 13.96 -6.89 14.16
C ASP A 305 14.55 -6.94 12.74
N VAL A 306 13.80 -7.45 11.75
CA VAL A 306 14.31 -7.68 10.40
C VAL A 306 14.20 -6.41 9.54
N ASP A 307 15.32 -6.00 8.96
CA ASP A 307 15.48 -4.92 7.99
C ASP A 307 16.35 -5.40 6.82
N VAL A 308 15.76 -5.49 5.63
CA VAL A 308 16.42 -5.85 4.37
C VAL A 308 16.35 -4.62 3.46
N PRO A 309 17.47 -3.98 3.08
CA PRO A 309 17.44 -2.94 2.06
C PRO A 309 16.92 -3.50 0.73
N VAL A 310 16.08 -2.74 0.03
CA VAL A 310 15.62 -3.09 -1.32
C VAL A 310 15.87 -1.89 -2.24
N ILE A 311 16.64 -2.13 -3.30
CA ILE A 311 17.15 -1.10 -4.22
C ILE A 311 16.64 -1.31 -5.66
N GLY A 312 16.96 -0.37 -6.55
CA GLY A 312 16.61 -0.43 -7.97
C GLY A 312 15.33 0.32 -8.31
N GLY A 313 14.21 -0.39 -8.35
CA GLY A 313 12.87 0.10 -8.73
C GLY A 313 11.75 -0.74 -8.11
N HIS A 314 10.57 -0.71 -8.73
CA HIS A 314 9.32 -1.30 -8.21
C HIS A 314 8.61 -2.21 -9.23
N ALA A 315 9.35 -2.86 -10.14
CA ALA A 315 8.78 -3.76 -11.14
C ALA A 315 9.71 -4.92 -11.51
N GLY A 316 9.24 -6.16 -11.34
CA GLY A 316 9.97 -7.35 -11.78
C GLY A 316 11.42 -7.39 -11.27
N ILE A 317 12.37 -7.62 -12.17
CA ILE A 317 13.80 -7.69 -11.85
C ILE A 317 14.37 -6.37 -11.30
N THR A 318 13.67 -5.24 -11.48
CA THR A 318 14.13 -3.97 -10.90
C THR A 318 14.02 -3.92 -9.38
N ILE A 319 13.28 -4.82 -8.75
CA ILE A 319 13.23 -4.97 -7.30
C ILE A 319 14.42 -5.84 -6.88
N LEU A 320 15.46 -5.25 -6.29
CA LEU A 320 16.65 -5.99 -5.84
C LEU A 320 16.78 -5.95 -4.30
N PRO A 321 16.42 -7.03 -3.59
CA PRO A 321 16.66 -7.15 -2.15
C PRO A 321 18.14 -7.45 -1.88
N LEU A 322 18.78 -6.62 -1.05
CA LEU A 322 20.16 -6.81 -0.63
C LEU A 322 20.22 -7.76 0.55
N LEU A 323 20.10 -9.06 0.28
CA LEU A 323 20.08 -10.11 1.30
C LEU A 323 21.40 -10.15 2.09
N SER A 324 22.55 -9.80 1.47
CA SER A 324 23.84 -9.70 2.17
C SER A 324 23.89 -8.57 3.20
N LYS A 325 22.98 -7.59 3.09
CA LYS A 325 22.86 -6.42 3.97
C LYS A 325 21.74 -6.57 5.02
N THR A 326 21.12 -7.75 5.11
CA THR A 326 20.07 -8.06 6.10
C THR A 326 20.53 -7.76 7.53
N ARG A 327 19.68 -7.09 8.30
CA ARG A 327 19.84 -6.86 9.75
C ARG A 327 18.68 -7.56 10.48
N PRO A 328 18.92 -8.31 11.59
CA PRO A 328 20.23 -8.80 12.03
C PRO A 328 20.88 -9.69 10.95
N SER A 329 22.21 -9.76 10.96
CA SER A 329 22.97 -10.55 9.98
C SER A 329 22.52 -12.01 9.98
N ALA A 330 22.33 -12.56 8.78
CA ALA A 330 21.92 -13.93 8.55
C ALA A 330 22.68 -14.51 7.34
N GLU A 331 23.10 -15.76 7.44
CA GLU A 331 23.73 -16.49 6.33
C GLU A 331 22.65 -17.08 5.43
N PHE A 332 22.83 -16.99 4.11
CA PHE A 332 21.94 -17.54 3.09
C PHE A 332 22.73 -18.43 2.12
N THR A 333 22.18 -19.59 1.75
CA THR A 333 22.76 -20.40 0.66
C THR A 333 22.39 -19.78 -0.70
N PRO A 334 23.12 -20.09 -1.79
CA PRO A 334 22.79 -19.60 -3.14
C PRO A 334 21.35 -19.89 -3.57
N GLU A 335 20.81 -21.05 -3.18
CA GLU A 335 19.44 -21.47 -3.47
C GLU A 335 18.42 -20.61 -2.71
N GLU A 336 18.70 -20.27 -1.45
CA GLU A 336 17.84 -19.38 -0.66
C GLU A 336 17.87 -17.94 -1.17
N ILE A 337 19.02 -17.48 -1.65
CA ILE A 337 19.19 -16.15 -2.26
C ILE A 337 18.31 -16.03 -3.51
N GLU A 338 18.38 -17.01 -4.40
CA GLU A 338 17.56 -17.07 -5.62
C GLU A 338 16.05 -17.18 -5.28
N GLU A 339 15.67 -18.12 -4.41
CA GLU A 339 14.28 -18.35 -4.00
C GLU A 339 13.65 -17.09 -3.38
N LEU A 340 14.36 -16.43 -2.45
CA LEU A 340 13.88 -15.20 -1.82
C LEU A 340 13.81 -14.04 -2.81
N THR A 341 14.84 -13.85 -3.64
CA THR A 341 14.89 -12.76 -4.62
C THR A 341 13.74 -12.87 -5.62
N VAL A 342 13.58 -14.03 -6.26
CA VAL A 342 12.52 -14.30 -7.23
C VAL A 342 11.14 -14.14 -6.58
N ARG A 343 10.96 -14.60 -5.32
CA ARG A 343 9.69 -14.41 -4.61
C ARG A 343 9.41 -12.95 -4.29
N ILE A 344 10.39 -12.18 -3.84
CA ILE A 344 10.24 -10.75 -3.53
C ILE A 344 9.82 -9.97 -4.79
N GLN A 345 10.50 -10.23 -5.92
CA GLN A 345 10.19 -9.62 -7.22
C GLN A 345 8.77 -9.97 -7.72
N ASN A 346 8.32 -11.21 -7.50
CA ASN A 346 7.04 -11.70 -8.00
C ASN A 346 5.88 -11.65 -7.00
N ALA A 347 6.09 -11.19 -5.77
CA ALA A 347 5.04 -11.08 -4.73
C ALA A 347 3.91 -10.08 -5.07
N GLY A 348 4.08 -9.25 -6.11
CA GLY A 348 2.98 -8.51 -6.75
C GLY A 348 2.04 -9.43 -7.53
N THR A 349 2.61 -10.32 -8.33
CA THR A 349 1.93 -11.32 -9.17
C THR A 349 1.25 -12.38 -8.30
N GLU A 350 1.92 -12.90 -7.27
CA GLU A 350 1.38 -13.86 -6.28
C GLU A 350 0.01 -13.40 -5.73
N VAL A 351 -0.12 -12.11 -5.40
CA VAL A 351 -1.37 -11.54 -4.86
C VAL A 351 -2.44 -11.34 -5.94
N VAL A 352 -2.06 -11.03 -7.19
CA VAL A 352 -3.02 -10.91 -8.31
C VAL A 352 -3.61 -12.28 -8.67
N GLU A 353 -2.78 -13.32 -8.67
CA GLU A 353 -3.18 -14.71 -8.90
C GLU A 353 -4.05 -15.24 -7.76
N ALA A 354 -3.66 -15.02 -6.49
CA ALA A 354 -4.47 -15.38 -5.33
C ALA A 354 -5.82 -14.65 -5.28
N LYS A 355 -5.93 -13.46 -5.89
CA LYS A 355 -7.19 -12.73 -6.08
C LYS A 355 -7.95 -13.11 -7.36
N ALA A 356 -7.52 -14.15 -8.09
CA ALA A 356 -8.10 -14.58 -9.36
C ALA A 356 -8.26 -13.43 -10.38
N GLY A 357 -7.31 -12.49 -10.42
CA GLY A 357 -7.35 -11.32 -11.28
C GLY A 357 -8.28 -10.19 -10.83
N ALA A 358 -8.97 -10.30 -9.69
CA ALA A 358 -9.86 -9.28 -9.13
C ALA A 358 -9.12 -8.08 -8.47
N GLY A 359 -7.95 -7.71 -9.01
CA GLY A 359 -7.09 -6.62 -8.54
C GLY A 359 -5.79 -7.10 -7.89
N SER A 360 -4.96 -6.12 -7.49
CA SER A 360 -3.62 -6.31 -6.92
C SER A 360 -3.60 -6.16 -5.39
N ALA A 361 -2.41 -6.11 -4.79
CA ALA A 361 -2.25 -5.85 -3.36
C ALA A 361 -2.85 -4.49 -2.95
N THR A 362 -3.79 -4.52 -2.00
CA THR A 362 -4.51 -3.33 -1.52
C THR A 362 -4.18 -3.03 -0.06
N LEU A 363 -4.47 -3.98 0.84
CA LEU A 363 -4.30 -3.82 2.29
C LEU A 363 -2.82 -3.69 2.69
N SER A 364 -1.95 -4.54 2.15
CA SER A 364 -0.50 -4.47 2.42
C SER A 364 0.15 -3.24 1.80
N MET A 365 -0.33 -2.77 0.63
CA MET A 365 0.12 -1.51 0.03
C MET A 365 -0.31 -0.31 0.87
N ALA A 366 -1.55 -0.29 1.38
CA ALA A 366 -2.01 0.74 2.31
C ALA A 366 -1.18 0.78 3.59
N TYR A 367 -0.84 -0.38 4.18
CA TYR A 367 0.07 -0.49 5.31
C TYR A 367 1.47 0.09 5.00
N ALA A 368 2.08 -0.32 3.89
CA ALA A 368 3.41 0.15 3.50
C ALA A 368 3.44 1.66 3.19
N ALA A 369 2.40 2.17 2.54
CA ALA A 369 2.25 3.60 2.27
C ALA A 369 1.99 4.42 3.54
N ALA A 370 1.22 3.90 4.51
CA ALA A 370 1.01 4.54 5.80
C ALA A 370 2.31 4.60 6.62
N ARG A 371 3.08 3.50 6.66
CA ARG A 371 4.43 3.49 7.26
C ARG A 371 5.32 4.57 6.66
N PHE A 372 5.41 4.63 5.32
CA PHE A 372 6.26 5.60 4.65
C PHE A 372 5.80 7.05 4.91
N ALA A 373 4.49 7.30 4.92
CA ALA A 373 3.92 8.59 5.29
C ALA A 373 4.23 8.99 6.74
N GLU A 374 4.17 8.05 7.69
CA GLU A 374 4.56 8.26 9.08
C GLU A 374 6.06 8.60 9.20
N SER A 375 6.93 7.90 8.47
CA SER A 375 8.35 8.22 8.34
C SER A 375 8.57 9.65 7.79
N CYS A 376 7.87 10.05 6.72
CA CYS A 376 7.91 11.43 6.22
C CYS A 376 7.50 12.46 7.28
N MET A 377 6.41 12.22 8.03
CA MET A 377 5.94 13.15 9.07
C MET A 377 6.89 13.22 10.28
N ARG A 378 7.49 12.09 10.70
CA ARG A 378 8.55 12.08 11.74
C ARG A 378 9.77 12.89 11.31
N ALA A 379 10.21 12.73 10.06
CA ALA A 379 11.32 13.50 9.50
C ALA A 379 11.02 15.00 9.42
N LEU A 380 9.79 15.39 9.08
CA LEU A 380 9.33 16.79 9.13
C LEU A 380 9.35 17.36 10.57
N ASP A 381 9.00 16.56 11.58
CA ASP A 381 9.04 16.97 13.00
C ASP A 381 10.49 17.15 13.50
N GLY A 382 11.45 16.56 12.79
CA GLY A 382 12.88 16.63 13.09
C GLY A 382 13.41 15.43 13.83
N ASP A 383 12.74 14.28 13.73
CA ASP A 383 13.32 13.01 14.13
C ASP A 383 14.61 12.75 13.33
N PRO A 384 15.78 12.64 13.97
CA PRO A 384 17.06 12.49 13.28
C PRO A 384 17.31 11.04 12.79
N ASP A 385 16.48 10.08 13.19
CA ASP A 385 16.67 8.64 12.98
C ASP A 385 15.55 8.04 12.10
N VAL A 386 15.38 8.62 10.91
CA VAL A 386 14.41 8.19 9.90
C VAL A 386 15.12 7.77 8.62
N PHE A 387 15.09 6.46 8.35
CA PHE A 387 15.68 5.85 7.17
C PHE A 387 14.65 4.95 6.47
N GLU A 388 14.46 5.12 5.17
CA GLU A 388 13.54 4.31 4.36
C GLU A 388 14.15 4.06 2.97
N CYS A 389 13.78 2.94 2.33
CA CYS A 389 14.06 2.73 0.92
C CYS A 389 12.95 3.35 0.06
N THR A 390 13.31 4.14 -0.95
CA THR A 390 12.36 4.86 -1.81
C THR A 390 12.98 5.20 -3.17
N PHE A 391 12.15 5.22 -4.22
CA PHE A 391 12.55 5.56 -5.59
C PHE A 391 12.52 7.08 -5.79
N VAL A 392 13.69 7.71 -5.83
CA VAL A 392 13.87 9.18 -5.86
C VAL A 392 14.81 9.59 -6.99
N GLN A 393 14.90 10.88 -7.30
CA GLN A 393 16.03 11.37 -8.10
C GLN A 393 17.32 11.10 -7.32
N SER A 394 18.29 10.47 -7.97
CA SER A 394 19.49 9.93 -7.32
C SER A 394 20.75 10.19 -8.14
N GLU A 395 21.87 10.30 -7.43
CA GLU A 395 23.23 10.46 -7.98
C GLU A 395 24.09 9.20 -7.71
N LEU A 396 23.51 8.13 -7.14
CA LEU A 396 24.20 6.88 -6.82
C LEU A 396 24.55 6.03 -8.05
N THR A 397 23.98 6.34 -9.21
CA THR A 397 24.07 5.55 -10.45
C THR A 397 23.99 6.49 -11.66
N ASP A 398 24.34 6.00 -12.84
CA ASP A 398 24.19 6.76 -14.10
C ASP A 398 22.72 7.04 -14.50
N LEU A 399 21.74 6.45 -13.78
CA LEU A 399 20.31 6.69 -14.01
C LEU A 399 19.81 7.83 -13.11
N PRO A 400 18.99 8.76 -13.64
CA PRO A 400 18.55 9.93 -12.88
C PRO A 400 17.55 9.59 -11.76
N PHE A 401 16.98 8.38 -11.73
CA PHE A 401 16.12 7.90 -10.66
C PHE A 401 16.53 6.49 -10.23
N PHE A 402 16.60 6.25 -8.93
CA PHE A 402 16.98 4.97 -8.37
C PHE A 402 16.37 4.76 -6.98
N ALA A 403 15.94 3.53 -6.68
CA ALA A 403 15.50 3.16 -5.34
C ALA A 403 16.71 2.82 -4.48
N SER A 404 16.84 3.50 -3.36
CA SER A 404 17.93 3.30 -2.40
C SER A 404 17.47 3.68 -1.00
N ARG A 405 18.23 3.28 0.02
CA ARG A 405 18.02 3.73 1.38
C ARG A 405 18.46 5.20 1.50
N VAL A 406 17.54 6.05 1.96
CA VAL A 406 17.80 7.48 2.21
C VAL A 406 17.53 7.81 3.67
N LYS A 407 18.28 8.78 4.19
CA LYS A 407 17.92 9.49 5.41
C LYS A 407 16.91 10.58 5.07
N LEU A 408 15.78 10.60 5.77
CA LEU A 408 14.78 11.65 5.68
C LEU A 408 15.00 12.68 6.80
N GLY A 409 14.80 13.96 6.49
CA GLY A 409 14.83 15.06 7.46
C GLY A 409 13.81 16.14 7.12
N LYS A 410 13.92 17.31 7.78
CA LYS A 410 12.93 18.42 7.71
C LYS A 410 12.66 19.01 6.33
N LYS A 411 13.43 18.63 5.31
CA LYS A 411 13.31 19.09 3.92
C LYS A 411 13.18 17.93 2.92
N GLY A 412 12.75 16.75 3.37
CA GLY A 412 12.73 15.53 2.57
C GLY A 412 14.08 14.81 2.62
N VAL A 413 14.62 14.38 1.47
CA VAL A 413 15.92 13.67 1.40
C VAL A 413 17.07 14.52 1.98
N GLU A 414 17.66 14.02 3.07
CA GLU A 414 18.82 14.62 3.73
C GLU A 414 20.12 14.05 3.19
N ALA A 415 20.22 12.71 3.08
CA ALA A 415 21.40 12.00 2.59
C ALA A 415 21.02 10.63 1.97
N PHE A 416 21.85 10.13 1.07
CA PHE A 416 21.80 8.76 0.56
C PHE A 416 22.72 7.86 1.39
N ILE A 417 22.34 6.59 1.58
CA ILE A 417 23.17 5.61 2.31
C ILE A 417 23.96 4.79 1.29
N THR A 418 25.20 5.22 1.03
CA THR A 418 26.11 4.59 0.07
C THR A 418 26.56 3.20 0.48
N ASP A 419 26.72 2.96 1.79
CA ASP A 419 27.21 1.71 2.39
C ASP A 419 26.38 0.46 2.02
N ASP A 420 25.11 0.65 1.65
CA ASP A 420 24.25 -0.44 1.16
C ASP A 420 24.73 -0.94 -0.24
N LEU A 421 25.33 -0.08 -1.07
CA LEU A 421 25.89 -0.41 -2.39
C LEU A 421 27.36 -0.85 -2.38
N GLU A 422 28.07 -0.68 -1.27
CA GLU A 422 29.47 -1.09 -1.16
C GLU A 422 29.61 -2.60 -0.87
N GLY A 423 30.52 -3.31 -1.52
CA GLY A 423 30.78 -4.72 -1.20
C GLY A 423 29.61 -5.66 -1.45
N LEU A 424 28.84 -5.43 -2.51
CA LEU A 424 27.79 -6.34 -2.99
C LEU A 424 28.35 -7.73 -3.33
N THR A 425 27.54 -8.76 -3.16
CA THR A 425 27.87 -10.11 -3.64
C THR A 425 27.85 -10.19 -5.17
N GLU A 426 28.48 -11.21 -5.76
CA GLU A 426 28.44 -11.44 -7.21
C GLU A 426 27.00 -11.59 -7.74
N TYR A 427 26.10 -12.16 -6.93
CA TYR A 427 24.68 -12.29 -7.26
C TYR A 427 23.99 -10.92 -7.28
N GLU A 428 24.18 -10.11 -6.24
CA GLU A 428 23.60 -8.77 -6.15
C GLU A 428 24.16 -7.84 -7.25
N GLN A 429 25.45 -7.92 -7.56
CA GLN A 429 26.05 -7.14 -8.65
C GLN A 429 25.45 -7.53 -10.02
N LYS A 430 25.27 -8.82 -10.32
CA LYS A 430 24.57 -9.27 -11.53
C LYS A 430 23.12 -8.77 -11.56
N GLY A 431 22.46 -8.72 -10.40
CA GLY A 431 21.14 -8.11 -10.24
C GLY A 431 21.12 -6.61 -10.57
N VAL A 432 22.11 -5.86 -10.07
CA VAL A 432 22.33 -4.44 -10.39
C VAL A 432 22.53 -4.26 -11.89
N ASP A 433 23.44 -5.02 -12.51
CA ASP A 433 23.74 -4.90 -13.94
C ASP A 433 22.49 -5.18 -14.81
N ALA A 434 21.71 -6.20 -14.44
CA ALA A 434 20.48 -6.58 -15.14
C ALA A 434 19.36 -5.53 -15.01
N LEU A 435 19.14 -4.98 -13.80
CA LEU A 435 18.04 -4.03 -13.57
C LEU A 435 18.26 -2.67 -14.22
N MET A 436 19.52 -2.23 -14.41
CA MET A 436 19.79 -0.90 -14.99
C MET A 436 19.17 -0.75 -16.39
N ALA A 437 19.19 -1.81 -17.21
CA ALA A 437 18.64 -1.78 -18.56
C ALA A 437 17.10 -1.61 -18.56
N GLU A 438 16.37 -2.39 -17.75
CA GLU A 438 14.91 -2.29 -17.65
C GLU A 438 14.47 -0.99 -16.97
N LEU A 439 15.22 -0.55 -15.95
CA LEU A 439 14.94 0.68 -15.22
C LEU A 439 15.15 1.91 -16.11
N LYS A 440 16.23 1.95 -16.89
CA LYS A 440 16.48 3.01 -17.88
C LYS A 440 15.32 3.15 -18.86
N GLY A 441 14.89 2.04 -19.48
CA GLY A 441 13.76 2.06 -20.41
C GLY A 441 12.45 2.52 -19.76
N SER A 442 12.23 2.17 -18.48
CA SER A 442 11.07 2.63 -17.70
C SER A 442 11.12 4.14 -17.42
N ILE A 443 12.29 4.68 -17.08
CA ILE A 443 12.51 6.10 -16.82
C ILE A 443 12.32 6.90 -18.12
N GLU A 444 13.00 6.50 -19.20
CA GLU A 444 12.91 7.13 -20.51
C GLU A 444 11.46 7.15 -21.02
N LYS A 445 10.70 6.08 -20.82
CA LYS A 445 9.26 6.04 -21.16
C LYS A 445 8.45 7.09 -20.41
N GLY A 446 8.74 7.31 -19.13
CA GLY A 446 8.10 8.35 -18.31
C GLY A 446 8.45 9.77 -18.77
N VAL A 447 9.74 10.07 -18.91
CA VAL A 447 10.25 11.37 -19.39
C VAL A 447 9.70 11.69 -20.79
N ASN A 448 9.74 10.72 -21.71
CA ASN A 448 9.20 10.88 -23.06
C ASN A 448 7.69 11.10 -23.09
N PHE A 449 6.93 10.52 -22.16
CA PHE A 449 5.49 10.77 -22.05
C PHE A 449 5.21 12.23 -21.63
N ALA A 450 5.90 12.71 -20.59
CA ALA A 450 5.73 14.08 -20.10
C ALA A 450 6.10 15.11 -21.19
N ASN A 451 7.29 14.97 -21.79
CA ASN A 451 7.81 15.92 -22.77
C ASN A 451 6.99 15.99 -24.06
N LYS A 452 6.36 14.88 -24.51
CA LYS A 452 5.48 14.86 -25.69
C LYS A 452 4.25 15.76 -25.56
N GLN A 453 3.80 16.07 -24.35
CA GLN A 453 2.65 16.96 -24.11
C GLN A 453 3.05 18.41 -23.75
N VAL A 454 4.34 18.73 -23.75
CA VAL A 454 4.87 20.10 -23.50
C VAL A 454 5.24 20.81 -24.81
N ALA A 455 5.23 20.10 -25.95
CA ALA A 455 5.34 20.71 -27.27
C ALA A 455 4.15 21.68 -27.50
N PRO A 456 4.40 22.96 -27.86
CA PRO A 456 3.33 23.92 -28.10
C PRO A 456 2.53 23.55 -29.36
N ALA A 457 1.22 23.84 -29.32
CA ALA A 457 0.33 23.84 -30.47
C ALA A 457 0.43 25.17 -31.24
#